data_AF-A0A2G6P7A8-F1
#
_entry.id   AF-A0A2G6P7A8-F1
#
_cell.length_a   1.000
_cell.length_b   1.000
_cell.length_c   1.000
_cell.angle_alpha   90.00
_cell.angle_beta   90.00
_cell.angle_gamma   90.00
#
_symmetry.space_group_name_H-M   'P 1'
#
loop_
_entity.id
_entity.type
_entity.pdbx_description
1 polymer ?
#
loop_
_entity_poly.entity_id
_entity_poly.type
_entity_poly.pdbx_seq_one_letter_code
_entity_poly.pdbx_strand_id
1 'polypeptide(L)'
;MFEQDRVIVRLQQRVAAESDIEICFMAGSYGRRTNDSYSDLDVVLVFSDELHREFAWNNRREFVKSVTPYVPCKSFDGEHIRPFFHVALYSNGSKVDYRYEVKEQLLPNPWDRDIRILKDHEGWAEQYQAQCAQTYWQRPHMTAKELEAIDERFWVMFWDTYRQVIRGNYDKPFTIYVEVLHYTLPQLLHVLPPEDPAHQALLQASYSSNTKKTAAHLRALLQAYLEARTAVIHRLNLAFTPDSSFETQLKRVLDRTT
;
A
#
# COMPACT_ATOMS: atom_id res chain seq x y z
N MET A 1 -16.55 -14.28 13.26
CA MET A 1 -15.60 -15.15 12.56
C MET A 1 -15.72 -14.80 11.10
N PHE A 2 -14.61 -14.45 10.44
CA PHE A 2 -14.64 -14.03 9.04
C PHE A 2 -15.04 -15.22 8.14
N GLU A 3 -15.83 -14.97 7.09
CA GLU A 3 -16.40 -16.00 6.21
C GLU A 3 -15.72 -16.05 4.82
N GLN A 4 -14.40 -15.84 4.75
CA GLN A 4 -13.68 -15.77 3.46
C GLN A 4 -13.87 -17.05 2.63
N ASP A 5 -13.83 -18.23 3.26
CA ASP A 5 -14.02 -19.50 2.54
C ASP A 5 -15.36 -19.58 1.81
N ARG A 6 -16.42 -19.02 2.41
CA ARG A 6 -17.74 -18.94 1.78
C ARG A 6 -17.71 -17.99 0.59
N VAL A 7 -17.02 -16.86 0.70
CA VAL A 7 -16.81 -15.94 -0.43
C VAL A 7 -16.05 -16.64 -1.56
N ILE A 8 -15.00 -17.40 -1.26
CA ILE A 8 -14.20 -18.13 -2.26
C ILE A 8 -15.07 -19.15 -3.01
N VAL A 9 -15.84 -19.97 -2.29
CA VAL A 9 -16.73 -20.96 -2.93
C VAL A 9 -17.73 -20.29 -3.86
N ARG A 10 -18.31 -19.17 -3.42
CA ARG A 10 -19.27 -18.42 -4.24
C ARG A 10 -18.62 -17.71 -5.42
N LEU A 11 -17.42 -17.18 -5.23
CA LEU A 11 -16.62 -16.60 -6.30
C LEU A 11 -16.32 -17.65 -7.35
N GLN A 12 -15.85 -18.84 -6.94
CA GLN A 12 -15.58 -19.96 -7.84
C GLN A 12 -16.82 -20.35 -8.65
N GLN A 13 -17.99 -20.45 -8.01
CA GLN A 13 -19.26 -20.70 -8.70
C GLN A 13 -19.60 -19.58 -9.71
N ARG A 14 -19.42 -18.32 -9.30
CA ARG A 14 -19.75 -17.15 -10.13
C ARG A 14 -18.86 -17.03 -11.36
N VAL A 15 -17.55 -17.29 -11.23
CA VAL A 15 -16.60 -17.24 -12.36
C VAL A 15 -16.71 -18.45 -13.27
N ALA A 16 -17.07 -19.62 -12.74
CA ALA A 16 -17.35 -20.81 -13.55
C ALA A 16 -18.56 -20.59 -14.48
N ALA A 17 -19.55 -19.81 -14.03
CA ALA A 17 -20.73 -19.45 -14.82
C ALA A 17 -20.50 -18.27 -15.80
N GLU A 18 -19.40 -17.53 -15.67
CA GLU A 18 -19.08 -16.40 -16.54
C GLU A 18 -18.20 -16.86 -17.70
N SER A 19 -18.71 -16.82 -18.93
CA SER A 19 -17.92 -17.26 -20.10
C SER A 19 -16.72 -16.36 -20.35
N ASP A 20 -16.88 -15.07 -20.12
CA ASP A 20 -15.94 -14.03 -20.55
C ASP A 20 -14.66 -14.00 -19.69
N ILE A 21 -14.74 -14.51 -18.46
CA ILE A 21 -13.57 -14.69 -17.60
C ILE A 21 -12.88 -15.99 -18.03
N GLU A 22 -11.79 -15.94 -18.78
CA GLU A 22 -11.08 -17.15 -19.22
C GLU A 22 -10.43 -17.88 -18.04
N ILE A 23 -9.68 -17.12 -17.23
CA ILE A 23 -8.91 -17.63 -16.10
C ILE A 23 -9.25 -16.81 -14.86
N CYS A 24 -9.33 -17.49 -13.72
CA CYS A 24 -9.46 -16.86 -12.41
C CYS A 24 -8.54 -17.57 -11.41
N PHE A 25 -7.72 -16.80 -10.70
CA PHE A 25 -6.88 -17.32 -9.62
C PHE A 25 -6.78 -16.33 -8.47
N MET A 26 -6.36 -16.83 -7.31
CA MET A 26 -6.04 -16.01 -6.15
C MET A 26 -4.53 -16.00 -5.91
N ALA A 27 -3.98 -14.82 -5.62
CA ALA A 27 -2.59 -14.64 -5.20
C ALA A 27 -2.50 -14.45 -3.68
N GLY A 28 -1.42 -13.81 -3.22
CA GLY A 28 -1.32 -13.37 -1.82
C GLY A 28 -1.20 -14.52 -0.83
N SER A 29 -1.80 -14.36 0.35
CA SER A 29 -1.73 -15.39 1.40
C SER A 29 -2.55 -16.64 1.04
N TYR A 30 -3.64 -16.50 0.29
CA TYR A 30 -4.46 -17.63 -0.17
C TYR A 30 -3.80 -18.43 -1.29
N GLY A 31 -3.04 -17.78 -2.17
CA GLY A 31 -2.19 -18.46 -3.15
C GLY A 31 -1.05 -19.22 -2.46
N ARG A 32 -0.36 -18.58 -1.51
CA ARG A 32 0.74 -19.16 -0.72
C ARG A 32 0.33 -20.17 0.35
N ARG A 33 -0.97 -20.30 0.64
CA ARG A 33 -1.51 -21.13 1.74
C ARG A 33 -0.96 -20.74 3.11
N THR A 34 -0.71 -19.44 3.30
CA THR A 34 -0.30 -18.83 4.58
C THR A 34 -1.38 -17.89 5.10
N ASN A 35 -2.63 -18.06 4.63
CA ASN A 35 -3.74 -17.22 5.04
C ASN A 35 -4.14 -17.49 6.49
N ASP A 36 -4.67 -16.45 7.12
CA ASP A 36 -5.24 -16.46 8.46
C ASP A 36 -6.63 -15.80 8.46
N SER A 37 -7.22 -15.64 9.64
CA SER A 37 -8.54 -15.02 9.77
C SER A 37 -8.59 -13.55 9.34
N TYR A 38 -7.44 -12.87 9.23
CA TYR A 38 -7.33 -11.44 8.90
C TYR A 38 -6.89 -11.19 7.46
N SER A 39 -6.58 -12.26 6.72
CA SER A 39 -6.19 -12.19 5.32
C SER A 39 -7.34 -11.69 4.44
N ASP A 40 -7.00 -10.85 3.48
CA ASP A 40 -7.84 -10.48 2.34
C ASP A 40 -7.70 -11.50 1.19
N LEU A 41 -8.52 -11.31 0.17
CA LEU A 41 -8.57 -12.15 -1.03
C LEU A 41 -8.04 -11.37 -2.24
N ASP A 42 -6.86 -11.73 -2.74
CA ASP A 42 -6.28 -11.14 -3.95
C ASP A 42 -6.74 -11.91 -5.19
N VAL A 43 -7.83 -11.49 -5.83
CA VAL A 43 -8.45 -12.16 -6.97
C VAL A 43 -7.95 -11.57 -8.29
N VAL A 44 -7.58 -12.43 -9.23
CA VAL A 44 -7.26 -12.05 -10.62
C VAL A 44 -8.29 -12.64 -11.56
N LEU A 45 -8.93 -11.80 -12.34
CA LEU A 45 -9.83 -12.15 -13.43
C LEU A 45 -9.11 -11.83 -14.73
N VAL A 46 -8.82 -12.86 -15.52
CA VAL A 46 -8.10 -12.72 -16.80
C VAL A 46 -9.07 -12.92 -17.94
N PHE A 47 -9.06 -11.97 -18.87
CA PHE A 47 -9.91 -11.92 -20.05
C PHE A 47 -9.09 -12.18 -21.32
N SER A 48 -9.76 -12.66 -22.37
CA SER A 48 -9.16 -12.90 -23.69
C SER A 48 -8.55 -11.64 -24.29
N ASP A 49 -9.28 -10.52 -24.18
CA ASP A 49 -8.99 -9.26 -24.84
C ASP A 49 -9.49 -8.05 -24.02
N GLU A 50 -9.15 -6.86 -24.49
CA GLU A 50 -9.53 -5.60 -23.85
C GLU A 50 -11.04 -5.38 -23.84
N LEU A 51 -11.78 -5.78 -24.88
CA LEU A 51 -13.21 -5.51 -24.98
C LEU A 51 -13.98 -6.24 -23.86
N HIS A 52 -13.65 -7.50 -23.61
CA HIS A 52 -14.26 -8.27 -22.53
C HIS A 52 -13.84 -7.73 -21.15
N ARG A 53 -12.56 -7.36 -20.97
CA ARG A 53 -12.09 -6.71 -19.73
C ARG A 53 -12.85 -5.41 -19.48
N GLU A 54 -13.00 -4.53 -20.47
CA GLU A 54 -13.71 -3.26 -20.36
C GLU A 54 -15.19 -3.47 -20.01
N PHE A 55 -15.84 -4.44 -20.66
CA PHE A 55 -17.22 -4.77 -20.33
C PHE A 55 -17.36 -5.23 -18.87
N ALA A 56 -16.49 -6.14 -18.43
CA ALA A 56 -16.47 -6.62 -17.04
C ALA A 56 -16.14 -5.49 -16.05
N TRP A 57 -15.21 -4.61 -16.40
CA TRP A 57 -14.86 -3.43 -15.61
C TRP A 57 -16.06 -2.50 -15.44
N ASN A 58 -16.78 -2.20 -16.52
CA ASN A 58 -17.98 -1.36 -16.47
C ASN A 58 -19.09 -1.93 -15.58
N ASN A 59 -19.12 -3.26 -15.39
CA ASN A 59 -20.08 -3.97 -14.55
C ASN A 59 -19.48 -4.48 -13.22
N ARG A 60 -18.28 -4.01 -12.83
CA ARG A 60 -17.53 -4.53 -11.67
C ARG A 60 -18.30 -4.48 -10.35
N ARG A 61 -19.11 -3.44 -10.13
CA ARG A 61 -19.87 -3.27 -8.88
C ARG A 61 -21.00 -4.29 -8.79
N GLU A 62 -21.67 -4.56 -9.90
CA GLU A 62 -22.71 -5.56 -10.06
C GLU A 62 -22.10 -6.96 -9.91
N PHE A 63 -20.93 -7.21 -10.51
CA PHE A 63 -20.18 -8.45 -10.36
C PHE A 63 -19.89 -8.76 -8.88
N VAL A 64 -19.28 -7.82 -8.16
CA VAL A 64 -18.95 -7.98 -6.72
C VAL A 64 -20.19 -8.27 -5.88
N LYS A 65 -21.30 -7.56 -6.12
CA LYS A 65 -22.59 -7.83 -5.45
C LYS A 65 -23.10 -9.23 -5.77
N SER A 66 -22.91 -9.69 -7.01
CA SER A 66 -23.40 -11.00 -7.47
C SER A 66 -22.61 -12.18 -6.90
N VAL A 67 -21.36 -11.99 -6.46
CA VAL A 67 -20.56 -13.05 -5.81
C VAL A 67 -21.24 -13.50 -4.51
N THR A 68 -21.70 -12.57 -3.67
CA THR A 68 -22.47 -12.89 -2.47
C THR A 68 -23.73 -12.03 -2.37
N PRO A 69 -24.82 -12.38 -3.09
CA PRO A 69 -26.00 -11.51 -3.21
C PRO A 69 -26.68 -11.14 -1.89
N TYR A 70 -26.49 -11.96 -0.86
CA TYR A 70 -27.10 -11.79 0.47
C TYR A 70 -26.19 -11.08 1.47
N VAL A 71 -24.96 -10.74 1.08
CA VAL A 71 -23.99 -10.06 1.95
C VAL A 71 -23.76 -8.66 1.39
N PRO A 72 -24.28 -7.60 2.04
CA PRO A 72 -24.02 -6.23 1.63
C PRO A 72 -22.53 -5.95 1.48
N CYS A 73 -22.15 -5.17 0.47
CA CYS A 73 -20.76 -4.75 0.27
C CYS A 73 -20.67 -3.25 0.01
N LYS A 74 -19.51 -2.68 0.36
CA LYS A 74 -19.04 -1.40 -0.17
C LYS A 74 -17.86 -1.69 -1.07
N SER A 75 -17.71 -0.93 -2.14
CA SER A 75 -16.56 -1.06 -3.03
C SER A 75 -16.15 0.26 -3.63
N PHE A 76 -14.89 0.34 -4.07
CA PHE A 76 -14.32 1.51 -4.72
C PHE A 76 -13.23 1.09 -5.72
N ASP A 77 -12.85 2.01 -6.60
CA ASP A 77 -11.83 1.78 -7.62
C ASP A 77 -10.47 2.21 -7.09
N GLY A 78 -9.54 1.25 -7.01
CA GLY A 78 -8.17 1.46 -6.55
C GLY A 78 -7.23 1.92 -7.66
N GLU A 79 -7.71 2.75 -8.59
CA GLU A 79 -6.94 3.19 -9.77
C GLU A 79 -5.68 3.98 -9.41
N HIS A 80 -5.65 4.59 -8.22
CA HIS A 80 -4.46 5.23 -7.65
C HIS A 80 -3.32 4.25 -7.34
N ILE A 81 -3.62 2.96 -7.24
CA ILE A 81 -2.64 1.88 -7.06
C ILE A 81 -2.26 1.34 -8.43
N ARG A 82 -3.26 0.97 -9.23
CA ARG A 82 -3.08 0.47 -10.61
C ARG A 82 -4.37 0.52 -11.43
N PRO A 83 -4.30 0.58 -12.76
CA PRO A 83 -5.48 0.50 -13.63
C PRO A 83 -6.27 -0.81 -13.41
N PHE A 84 -7.59 -0.73 -13.60
CA PHE A 84 -8.50 -1.89 -13.56
C PHE A 84 -8.45 -2.70 -12.25
N PHE A 85 -8.33 -1.98 -11.13
CA PHE A 85 -8.28 -2.56 -9.79
C PHE A 85 -9.48 -2.12 -8.96
N HIS A 86 -10.27 -3.09 -8.50
CA HIS A 86 -11.50 -2.84 -7.75
C HIS A 86 -11.45 -3.52 -6.39
N VAL A 87 -11.71 -2.76 -5.33
CA VAL A 87 -11.64 -3.27 -3.95
C VAL A 87 -13.04 -3.35 -3.38
N ALA A 88 -13.39 -4.50 -2.80
CA ALA A 88 -14.66 -4.75 -2.16
C ALA A 88 -14.49 -5.15 -0.69
N LEU A 89 -15.34 -4.58 0.17
CA LEU A 89 -15.49 -4.99 1.57
C LEU A 89 -16.92 -5.50 1.77
N TYR A 90 -17.06 -6.78 2.06
CA TYR A 90 -18.31 -7.42 2.41
C TYR A 90 -18.60 -7.26 3.91
N SER A 91 -19.88 -7.15 4.29
CA SER A 91 -20.30 -6.94 5.68
C SER A 91 -20.02 -8.14 6.61
N ASN A 92 -19.66 -9.29 6.05
CA ASN A 92 -19.12 -10.44 6.81
C ASN A 92 -17.62 -10.29 7.14
N GLY A 93 -17.02 -9.15 6.80
CA GLY A 93 -15.62 -8.80 7.07
C GLY A 93 -14.63 -9.24 5.99
N SER A 94 -15.07 -9.90 4.92
CA SER A 94 -14.18 -10.30 3.83
C SER A 94 -13.80 -9.08 2.98
N LYS A 95 -12.50 -8.80 2.85
CA LYS A 95 -11.95 -7.84 1.88
C LYS A 95 -11.48 -8.60 0.64
N VAL A 96 -11.82 -8.12 -0.55
CA VAL A 96 -11.44 -8.72 -1.83
C VAL A 96 -10.90 -7.65 -2.77
N ASP A 97 -9.70 -7.88 -3.25
CA ASP A 97 -8.98 -7.03 -4.19
C ASP A 97 -9.03 -7.71 -5.56
N TYR A 98 -9.80 -7.12 -6.50
CA TYR A 98 -10.00 -7.66 -7.84
C TYR A 98 -9.10 -6.96 -8.86
N ARG A 99 -8.24 -7.74 -9.51
CA ARG A 99 -7.46 -7.34 -10.68
C ARG A 99 -8.15 -7.82 -11.95
N TYR A 100 -8.42 -6.93 -12.89
CA TYR A 100 -8.96 -7.28 -14.21
C TYR A 100 -7.83 -7.16 -15.23
N GLU A 101 -7.41 -8.29 -15.79
CA GLU A 101 -6.22 -8.38 -16.64
C GLU A 101 -6.58 -8.89 -18.04
N VAL A 102 -5.81 -8.50 -19.05
CA VAL A 102 -5.87 -9.13 -20.38
C VAL A 102 -4.75 -10.15 -20.47
N LYS A 103 -5.07 -11.36 -20.92
CA LYS A 103 -4.16 -12.51 -20.97
C LYS A 103 -2.83 -12.20 -21.66
N GLU A 104 -2.88 -11.53 -22.80
CA GLU A 104 -1.67 -11.16 -23.59
C GLU A 104 -0.85 -10.02 -22.97
N GLN A 105 -1.45 -9.25 -22.05
CA GLN A 105 -0.81 -8.10 -21.40
C GLN A 105 -0.29 -8.43 -19.99
N LEU A 106 -0.69 -9.58 -19.44
CA LEU A 106 -0.34 -9.99 -18.09
C LEU A 106 1.11 -10.50 -18.05
N LEU A 107 2.02 -9.61 -17.67
CA LEU A 107 3.44 -9.93 -17.51
C LEU A 107 3.68 -10.74 -16.23
N PRO A 108 4.63 -11.71 -16.24
CA PRO A 108 5.03 -12.42 -15.04
C PRO A 108 5.42 -11.49 -13.89
N ASN A 109 4.84 -11.75 -12.72
CA ASN A 109 4.99 -10.93 -11.54
C ASN A 109 5.41 -11.80 -10.35
N PRO A 110 6.49 -11.48 -9.61
CA PRO A 110 6.92 -12.25 -8.43
C PRO A 110 5.82 -12.42 -7.37
N TRP A 111 4.85 -11.50 -7.30
CA TRP A 111 3.69 -11.60 -6.40
C TRP A 111 2.74 -12.75 -6.75
N ASP A 112 2.77 -13.25 -7.98
CA ASP A 112 1.91 -14.33 -8.50
C ASP A 112 2.68 -15.66 -8.65
N ARG A 113 3.82 -15.82 -7.96
CA ARG A 113 4.62 -17.05 -8.01
C ARG A 113 3.93 -18.27 -7.36
N ASP A 114 2.97 -18.02 -6.48
CA ASP A 114 2.20 -19.03 -5.73
C ASP A 114 0.72 -18.64 -5.86
N ILE A 115 -0.04 -19.31 -6.73
CA ILE A 115 -1.45 -18.99 -7.00
C ILE A 115 -2.38 -20.16 -6.67
N ARG A 116 -3.60 -19.82 -6.25
CA ARG A 116 -4.71 -20.76 -6.12
C ARG A 116 -5.66 -20.57 -7.30
N ILE A 117 -5.60 -21.50 -8.24
CA ILE A 117 -6.44 -21.50 -9.44
C ILE A 117 -7.89 -21.80 -9.06
N LEU A 118 -8.81 -20.96 -9.53
CA LEU A 118 -10.27 -21.11 -9.37
C LEU A 118 -10.96 -21.49 -10.69
N LYS A 119 -10.42 -21.01 -11.81
CA LYS A 119 -10.81 -21.33 -13.19
C LYS A 119 -9.56 -21.22 -14.06
N ASP A 120 -9.30 -22.20 -14.92
CA ASP A 120 -8.21 -22.16 -15.88
C ASP A 120 -8.61 -22.94 -17.13
N HIS A 121 -8.13 -22.46 -18.27
CA HIS A 121 -8.34 -23.09 -19.56
C HIS A 121 -6.97 -23.50 -20.11
N GLU A 122 -6.82 -24.79 -20.42
CA GLU A 122 -5.61 -25.34 -21.06
C GLU A 122 -4.31 -25.20 -20.24
N GLY A 123 -4.41 -25.03 -18.92
CA GLY A 123 -3.25 -24.96 -18.01
C GLY A 123 -2.44 -23.67 -18.16
N TRP A 124 -3.06 -22.59 -18.63
CA TRP A 124 -2.38 -21.31 -18.81
C TRP A 124 -1.90 -20.74 -17.48
N ALA A 125 -2.73 -20.81 -16.43
CA ALA A 125 -2.38 -20.23 -15.13
C ALA A 125 -1.18 -20.95 -14.49
N GLU A 126 -1.04 -22.25 -14.73
CA GLU A 126 0.09 -23.06 -14.25
C GLU A 126 1.39 -22.64 -14.95
N GLN A 127 1.35 -22.36 -16.25
CA GLN A 127 2.48 -21.84 -17.01
C GLN A 127 2.85 -20.43 -16.56
N TYR A 128 1.85 -19.55 -16.37
CA TYR A 128 2.06 -18.20 -15.85
C TYR A 128 2.71 -18.23 -14.46
N GLN A 129 2.23 -19.09 -13.55
CA GLN A 129 2.84 -19.28 -12.23
C GLN A 129 4.32 -19.70 -12.34
N ALA A 130 4.64 -20.63 -13.23
CA ALA A 130 6.01 -21.08 -13.45
C ALA A 130 6.93 -19.95 -13.96
N GLN A 131 6.42 -19.06 -14.81
CA GLN A 131 7.16 -17.87 -15.26
C GLN A 131 7.34 -16.85 -14.12
N CYS A 132 6.30 -16.62 -13.31
CA CYS A 132 6.36 -15.75 -12.13
C CYS A 132 7.41 -16.22 -11.13
N ALA A 133 7.54 -17.53 -10.92
CA ALA A 133 8.56 -18.11 -10.04
C ALA A 133 10.00 -17.86 -10.51
N GLN A 134 10.21 -17.57 -11.80
CA GLN A 134 11.51 -17.22 -12.37
C GLN A 134 11.78 -15.71 -12.36
N THR A 135 10.82 -14.90 -11.93
CA THR A 135 10.94 -13.43 -11.92
C THR A 135 11.56 -12.96 -10.61
N TYR A 136 12.49 -12.01 -10.69
CA TYR A 136 13.16 -11.45 -9.52
C TYR A 136 12.34 -10.35 -8.87
N TRP A 137 12.39 -10.28 -7.54
CA TRP A 137 11.91 -9.13 -6.80
C TRP A 137 12.68 -7.87 -7.23
N GLN A 138 11.95 -6.85 -7.68
CA GLN A 138 12.55 -5.54 -7.86
C GLN A 138 12.97 -5.01 -6.50
N ARG A 139 14.24 -4.59 -6.38
CA ARG A 139 14.71 -3.93 -5.18
C ARG A 139 14.01 -2.56 -5.09
N PRO A 140 13.44 -2.20 -3.93
CA PRO A 140 12.97 -0.84 -3.70
C PRO A 140 14.04 0.16 -4.10
N HIS A 141 13.65 1.16 -4.88
CA HIS A 141 14.55 2.21 -5.35
C HIS A 141 14.04 3.59 -4.93
N MET A 142 14.95 4.54 -4.86
CA MET A 142 14.65 5.96 -4.71
C MET A 142 15.83 6.73 -5.30
N THR A 143 15.56 7.83 -5.99
CA THR A 143 16.57 8.73 -6.53
C THR A 143 16.90 9.85 -5.54
N ALA A 144 18.06 10.50 -5.72
CA ALA A 144 18.42 11.65 -4.90
C ALA A 144 17.40 12.80 -5.01
N LYS A 145 16.81 13.01 -6.19
CA LYS A 145 15.79 14.04 -6.44
C LYS A 145 14.46 13.73 -5.74
N GLU A 146 14.06 12.46 -5.72
CA GLU A 146 12.88 12.05 -4.95
C GLU A 146 13.11 12.27 -3.44
N LEU A 147 14.29 11.90 -2.95
CA LEU A 147 14.66 12.14 -1.54
C LEU A 147 14.68 13.63 -1.20
N GLU A 148 15.24 14.48 -2.07
CA GLU A 148 15.23 15.94 -1.91
C GLU A 148 13.81 16.49 -1.81
N ALA A 149 12.91 16.08 -2.71
CA ALA A 149 11.51 16.50 -2.67
C ALA A 149 10.78 16.04 -1.39
N ILE A 150 11.11 14.86 -0.87
CA ILE A 150 10.60 14.38 0.43
C ILE A 150 11.16 15.25 1.57
N ASP A 151 12.46 15.56 1.56
CA ASP A 151 13.16 16.30 2.62
C ASP A 151 12.66 17.75 2.73
N GLU A 152 12.55 18.45 1.61
CA GLU A 152 11.98 19.80 1.58
C GLU A 152 10.55 19.81 2.12
N ARG A 153 9.72 18.86 1.68
CA ARG A 153 8.33 18.74 2.13
C ARG A 153 8.26 18.44 3.63
N PHE A 154 9.07 17.50 4.10
CA PHE A 154 9.11 17.13 5.52
C PHE A 154 9.42 18.37 6.36
N TRP A 155 10.50 19.09 6.07
CA TRP A 155 10.90 20.25 6.87
C TRP A 155 9.84 21.34 6.93
N VAL A 156 9.22 21.68 5.79
CA VAL A 156 8.19 22.72 5.71
C VAL A 156 6.95 22.33 6.52
N MET A 157 6.42 21.12 6.30
CA MET A 157 5.18 20.68 6.94
C MET A 157 5.38 20.33 8.42
N PHE A 158 6.55 19.77 8.77
CA PHE A 158 6.97 19.54 10.14
C PHE A 158 7.00 20.86 10.92
N TRP A 159 7.66 21.88 10.37
CA TRP A 159 7.77 23.17 11.03
C TRP A 159 6.41 23.85 11.20
N ASP A 160 5.54 23.75 10.18
CA ASP A 160 4.18 24.29 10.26
C ASP A 160 3.34 23.62 11.35
N THR A 161 3.48 22.31 11.49
CA THR A 161 2.85 21.55 12.57
C THR A 161 3.41 21.97 13.92
N TYR A 162 4.74 21.91 14.08
CA TYR A 162 5.44 22.14 15.34
C TYR A 162 5.16 23.54 15.90
N ARG A 163 5.26 24.59 15.07
CA ARG A 163 5.03 25.98 15.51
C ARG A 163 3.61 26.21 16.03
N GLN A 164 2.61 25.49 15.51
CA GLN A 164 1.23 25.61 15.97
C GLN A 164 1.01 24.87 17.28
N VAL A 165 1.60 23.68 17.40
CA VAL A 165 1.55 22.88 18.64
C VAL A 165 2.18 23.65 19.80
N ILE A 166 3.36 24.25 19.63
CA ILE A 166 3.99 25.05 20.71
C ILE A 166 3.19 26.31 21.07
N ARG A 167 2.36 26.83 20.15
CA ARG A 167 1.41 27.93 20.42
C ARG A 167 0.17 27.49 21.20
N GLY A 168 0.03 26.20 21.50
CA GLY A 168 -1.13 25.65 22.19
C GLY A 168 -2.25 25.18 21.26
N ASN A 169 -2.06 25.20 19.94
CA ASN A 169 -3.06 24.72 18.99
C ASN A 169 -2.86 23.22 18.74
N TYR A 170 -3.88 22.40 18.97
CA TYR A 170 -3.84 20.96 18.68
C TYR A 170 -4.74 20.54 17.52
N ASP A 171 -5.84 21.24 17.26
CA ASP A 171 -6.83 20.82 16.27
C ASP A 171 -6.37 21.12 14.83
N LYS A 172 -6.21 22.40 14.50
CA LYS A 172 -5.74 22.83 13.16
C LYS A 172 -4.46 22.13 12.67
N PRO A 173 -3.37 22.01 13.45
CA PRO A 173 -2.15 21.36 12.97
C PRO A 173 -2.26 19.84 12.81
N PHE A 174 -3.33 19.19 13.30
CA PHE A 174 -3.49 17.75 13.16
C PHE A 174 -3.59 17.31 11.70
N THR A 175 -4.29 18.08 10.85
CA THR A 175 -4.43 17.72 9.43
C THR A 175 -3.07 17.76 8.72
N ILE A 176 -2.27 18.81 8.99
CA ILE A 176 -0.91 18.95 8.44
C ILE A 176 0.00 17.83 8.97
N TYR A 177 -0.13 17.47 10.25
CA TYR A 177 0.60 16.34 10.81
C TYR A 177 0.30 15.03 10.06
N VAL A 178 -0.97 14.74 9.77
CA VAL A 178 -1.36 13.56 8.99
C VAL A 178 -0.75 13.61 7.59
N GLU A 179 -0.71 14.79 6.96
CA GLU A 179 -0.06 14.98 5.66
C GLU A 179 1.47 14.79 5.73
N VAL A 180 2.14 15.25 6.80
CA VAL A 180 3.57 14.96 7.04
C VAL A 180 3.78 13.46 7.01
N LEU A 181 3.00 12.71 7.79
CA LEU A 181 3.14 11.25 7.85
C LEU A 181 2.89 10.62 6.48
N HIS A 182 1.80 10.99 5.82
CA HIS A 182 1.38 10.39 4.55
C HIS A 182 2.37 10.66 3.40
N TYR A 183 2.87 11.89 3.27
CA TYR A 183 3.70 12.27 2.13
C TYR A 183 5.18 11.98 2.31
N THR A 184 5.66 11.73 3.53
CA THR A 184 7.11 11.64 3.78
C THR A 184 7.57 10.28 4.26
N LEU A 185 6.76 9.58 5.06
CA LEU A 185 7.22 8.32 5.68
C LEU A 185 7.07 7.09 4.77
N PRO A 186 5.98 6.87 4.01
CA PRO A 186 5.80 5.66 3.23
C PRO A 186 6.93 5.38 2.25
N GLN A 187 7.48 6.43 1.62
CA GLN A 187 8.57 6.28 0.65
C GLN A 187 9.89 5.84 1.33
N LEU A 188 10.17 6.34 2.54
CA LEU A 188 11.32 5.88 3.33
C LEU A 188 11.13 4.45 3.83
N LEU A 189 9.94 4.13 4.35
CA LEU A 189 9.58 2.79 4.82
C LEU A 189 9.60 1.74 3.70
N HIS A 190 9.30 2.13 2.46
CA HIS A 190 9.38 1.23 1.30
C HIS A 190 10.82 0.80 1.00
N VAL A 191 11.79 1.69 1.22
CA VAL A 191 13.21 1.45 0.92
C VAL A 191 13.94 0.79 2.09
N LEU A 192 13.60 1.18 3.31
CA LEU A 192 14.19 0.63 4.53
C LEU A 192 13.54 -0.71 4.87
N PRO A 193 14.35 -1.75 5.12
CA PRO A 193 13.78 -3.05 5.45
C PRO A 193 13.25 -3.03 6.91
N PRO A 194 12.25 -3.88 7.26
CA PRO A 194 11.63 -3.86 8.59
C PRO A 194 12.60 -4.08 9.75
N GLU A 195 13.70 -4.79 9.53
CA GLU A 195 14.75 -5.04 10.53
C GLU A 195 15.64 -3.82 10.81
N ASP A 196 15.58 -2.75 10.00
CA ASP A 196 16.36 -1.53 10.21
C ASP A 196 15.82 -0.75 11.43
N PRO A 197 16.64 -0.37 12.41
CA PRO A 197 16.20 0.45 13.55
C PRO A 197 15.51 1.76 13.13
N ALA A 198 15.96 2.38 12.04
CA ALA A 198 15.38 3.62 11.54
C ALA A 198 13.97 3.39 10.97
N HIS A 199 13.69 2.22 10.40
CA HIS A 199 12.33 1.82 10.01
C HIS A 199 11.41 1.75 11.24
N GLN A 200 11.87 1.12 12.33
CA GLN A 200 11.06 0.97 13.56
C GLN A 200 10.77 2.30 14.24
N ALA A 201 11.73 3.23 14.24
CA ALA A 201 11.55 4.55 14.83
C ALA A 201 10.44 5.37 14.12
N LEU A 202 10.34 5.26 12.79
CA LEU A 202 9.29 5.93 12.01
C LEU A 202 7.87 5.45 12.34
N LEU A 203 7.71 4.21 12.81
CA LEU A 203 6.40 3.64 13.15
C LEU A 203 5.80 4.20 14.45
N GLN A 204 6.58 4.92 15.26
CA GLN A 204 6.17 5.39 16.59
C GLN A 204 5.35 6.69 16.58
N ALA A 205 4.79 7.08 15.44
CA ALA A 205 4.04 8.32 15.25
C ALA A 205 2.83 8.45 16.21
N SER A 206 2.67 9.60 16.89
CA SER A 206 1.60 9.86 17.86
C SER A 206 1.19 11.33 17.89
N TYR A 207 -0.12 11.59 18.06
CA TYR A 207 -0.65 12.94 18.18
C TYR A 207 -1.77 12.99 19.22
N SER A 208 -1.84 14.07 19.99
CA SER A 208 -2.88 14.24 21.02
C SER A 208 -3.27 15.70 21.24
N SER A 209 -4.37 15.92 21.96
CA SER A 209 -4.79 17.24 22.43
C SER A 209 -3.83 17.86 23.46
N ASN A 210 -2.98 17.06 24.09
CA ASN A 210 -1.91 17.56 24.97
C ASN A 210 -0.74 18.07 24.12
N THR A 211 -0.70 19.37 23.87
CA THR A 211 0.30 20.00 23.01
C THR A 211 1.74 19.84 23.50
N LYS A 212 1.99 19.77 24.81
CA LYS A 212 3.33 19.49 25.34
C LYS A 212 3.79 18.07 25.00
N LYS A 213 2.90 17.09 25.15
CA LYS A 213 3.16 15.70 24.76
C LYS A 213 3.37 15.59 23.25
N THR A 214 2.53 16.26 22.47
CA THR A 214 2.64 16.30 21.00
C THR A 214 3.93 16.98 20.54
N ALA A 215 4.37 18.08 21.18
CA ALA A 215 5.64 18.73 20.86
C ALA A 215 6.84 17.80 21.14
N ALA A 216 6.83 17.09 22.27
CA ALA A 216 7.85 16.09 22.58
C ALA A 216 7.86 14.95 21.55
N HIS A 217 6.67 14.50 21.12
CA HIS A 217 6.57 13.49 20.08
C HIS A 217 7.09 13.99 18.73
N LEU A 218 6.77 15.22 18.32
CA LEU A 218 7.28 15.80 17.07
C LEU A 218 8.81 15.88 17.06
N ARG A 219 9.46 16.18 18.19
CA ARG A 219 10.93 16.12 18.27
C ARG A 219 11.47 14.70 18.05
N ALA A 220 10.80 13.70 18.60
CA ALA A 220 11.16 12.30 18.36
C ALA A 220 10.96 11.89 16.90
N LEU A 221 9.85 12.34 16.27
CA LEU A 221 9.58 12.11 14.85
C LEU A 221 10.65 12.78 13.96
N LEU A 222 11.09 14.00 14.29
CA LEU A 222 12.18 14.67 13.60
C LEU A 222 13.45 13.82 13.65
N GLN A 223 13.83 13.34 14.84
CA GLN A 223 15.03 12.51 14.98
C GLN A 223 14.92 11.21 14.16
N ALA A 224 13.78 10.51 14.25
CA ALA A 224 13.51 9.29 13.49
C ALA A 224 13.56 9.54 11.97
N TYR A 225 13.02 10.67 11.51
CA TYR A 225 13.08 11.06 10.10
C TYR A 225 14.53 11.27 9.62
N LEU A 226 15.34 12.01 10.37
CA LEU A 226 16.73 12.26 10.00
C LEU A 226 17.56 10.97 9.95
N GLU A 227 17.34 10.08 10.92
CA GLU A 227 17.98 8.76 10.94
C GLU A 227 17.57 7.91 9.73
N ALA A 228 16.27 7.86 9.43
CA ALA A 228 15.75 7.13 8.27
C ALA A 228 16.27 7.68 6.95
N ARG A 229 16.29 9.01 6.79
CA ARG A 229 16.87 9.67 5.61
C ARG A 229 18.35 9.30 5.44
N THR A 230 19.13 9.39 6.51
CA THR A 230 20.55 8.99 6.50
C THR A 230 20.73 7.52 6.13
N ALA A 231 19.92 6.62 6.70
CA ALA A 231 19.94 5.20 6.37
C ALA A 231 19.61 4.95 4.89
N VAL A 232 18.63 5.65 4.32
CA VAL A 232 18.27 5.58 2.89
C VAL A 232 19.43 6.05 2.00
N ILE A 233 20.06 7.18 2.32
CA ILE A 233 21.23 7.71 1.57
C ILE A 233 22.33 6.64 1.50
N HIS A 234 22.67 6.04 2.64
CA HIS A 234 23.71 5.01 2.70
C HIS A 234 23.32 3.72 1.98
N ARG A 235 22.09 3.24 2.20
CA ARG A 235 21.59 1.98 1.63
C ARG A 235 21.55 2.02 0.10
N LEU A 236 21.15 3.15 -0.47
CA LEU A 236 21.01 3.32 -1.91
C LEU A 236 22.19 4.05 -2.56
N ASN A 237 23.20 4.44 -1.78
CA ASN A 237 24.35 5.23 -2.23
C ASN A 237 23.93 6.51 -3.00
N LEU A 238 22.99 7.26 -2.43
CA LEU A 238 22.41 8.44 -3.09
C LEU A 238 23.38 9.63 -3.06
N ALA A 239 23.47 10.33 -4.19
CA ALA A 239 24.16 11.62 -4.29
C ALA A 239 23.29 12.76 -3.71
N PHE A 240 22.89 12.62 -2.45
CA PHE A 240 22.12 13.62 -1.71
C PHE A 240 22.94 14.08 -0.50
N THR A 241 23.12 15.40 -0.36
CA THR A 241 23.87 16.00 0.75
C THR A 241 22.90 16.85 1.58
N PRO A 242 22.63 16.48 2.84
CA PRO A 242 21.78 17.29 3.71
C PRO A 242 22.33 18.70 3.93
N ASP A 243 21.46 19.73 3.91
CA ASP A 243 21.84 21.10 4.27
C ASP A 243 22.07 21.22 5.79
N SER A 244 23.30 20.88 6.19
CA SER A 244 23.71 20.89 7.60
C SER A 244 23.61 22.29 8.23
N SER A 245 23.70 23.36 7.44
CA SER A 245 23.56 24.73 7.95
C SER A 245 22.11 25.01 8.34
N PHE A 246 21.17 24.72 7.44
CA PHE A 246 19.74 24.84 7.70
C PHE A 246 19.32 24.01 8.91
N GLU A 247 19.69 22.72 8.94
CA GLU A 247 19.31 21.82 10.04
C GLU A 247 19.83 22.29 11.39
N THR A 248 21.10 22.72 11.44
CA THR A 248 21.72 23.21 12.68
C THR A 248 21.01 24.45 13.19
N GLN A 249 20.66 25.38 12.29
CA GLN A 249 19.92 26.58 12.66
C GLN A 249 18.53 26.22 13.19
N LEU A 250 17.81 25.32 12.52
CA LEU A 250 16.46 24.95 12.92
C LEU A 250 16.43 24.16 14.24
N LYS A 251 17.39 23.24 14.46
CA LYS A 251 17.58 22.55 15.75
C LYS A 251 17.78 23.54 16.91
N ARG A 252 18.60 24.59 16.71
CA ARG A 252 18.75 25.65 17.72
C ARG A 252 17.45 26.39 18.02
N VAL A 253 16.56 26.56 17.04
CA VAL A 253 15.23 27.15 17.30
C VAL A 253 14.36 26.19 18.09
N LEU A 254 14.37 24.90 17.76
CA LEU A 254 13.63 23.86 18.51
C LEU A 254 14.05 23.81 19.99
N ASP A 255 15.36 23.84 20.26
CA ASP A 255 15.91 23.77 21.63
C ASP A 255 15.53 25.00 22.49
N ARG A 256 15.32 26.16 21.88
CA ARG A 256 14.89 27.40 22.57
C ARG A 256 13.41 27.39 22.95
N THR A 257 12.61 26.48 22.38
CA THR A 257 11.16 26.39 22.62
C THR A 257 10.80 25.34 23.68
N THR A 258 11.78 24.97 24.51
CA THR A 258 11.68 24.02 25.62
C THR A 258 11.49 24.75 26.93
#